data_AF-A0A927T5V3-F1
#
_entry.id   AF-A0A927T5V3-F1
#
_cell.length_a   1.000
_cell.length_b   1.000
_cell.length_c   1.000
_cell.angle_alpha   90.00
_cell.angle_beta   90.00
_cell.angle_gamma   90.00
#
_symmetry.space_group_name_H-M   'P 1'
#
loop_
_entity.id
_entity.type
_entity.pdbx_description
1 polymer ?
#
loop_
_entity_poly.entity_id
_entity_poly.type
_entity_poly.pdbx_seq_one_letter_code
_entity_poly.pdbx_strand_id
1 'polypeptide(L)'
;MSENREYKSDVFSMLMEDKNNALQVYNALNGSNYNDPEQVEIEKLESGISLTIRNDCAFIVDMSLNIYEHQSSYNPNMPLRFLIYFTSYIRQLTQNRDLFSSSVVKIPTPHFAVFYNGIKDRPPREIVKLSMSYEKPTDEPELELICSVYNINPGKDERLLKKCPVLYEYMQFIEAVRRYEADGMAEPIKQAIDYCIKNHILEEFLKEHREEVLKVMTIDMTFEKREALMHEEIEQERRRADEQAKRADEQAKRADEQKKRADAANLRADAIAAEFAKYKAEHP
;
A
#
# COMPACT_ATOMS: atom_id res chain seq x y z
N MET A 1 6.97 -22.78 25.44
CA MET A 1 7.00 -21.54 26.24
C MET A 1 6.21 -20.51 25.47
N SER A 2 5.08 -20.11 26.04
CA SER A 2 4.13 -19.14 25.52
C SER A 2 4.66 -17.73 25.76
N GLU A 3 4.97 -17.00 24.69
CA GLU A 3 5.14 -15.56 24.73
C GLU A 3 4.21 -14.93 23.70
N ASN A 4 3.24 -14.17 24.23
CA ASN A 4 2.38 -13.21 23.54
C ASN A 4 3.00 -12.68 22.24
N ARG A 5 2.53 -13.18 21.09
CA ARG A 5 2.61 -12.39 19.86
C ARG A 5 1.59 -11.27 20.01
N GLU A 6 2.00 -10.13 20.55
CA GLU A 6 1.22 -8.90 20.46
C GLU A 6 0.94 -8.67 18.96
N TYR A 7 -0.31 -8.87 18.57
CA TYR A 7 -0.79 -8.46 17.26
C TYR A 7 -0.78 -6.93 17.26
N LYS A 8 0.01 -6.30 16.40
CA LYS A 8 -0.04 -4.85 16.23
C LYS A 8 -1.33 -4.50 15.49
N SER A 9 -2.31 -3.92 16.17
CA SER A 9 -3.42 -3.23 15.51
C SER A 9 -2.95 -1.81 15.15
N ASP A 10 -3.33 -1.29 13.98
CA ASP A 10 -3.19 0.15 13.72
C ASP A 10 -4.30 0.96 14.44
N VAL A 11 -4.12 2.28 14.55
CA VAL A 11 -5.11 3.15 15.22
C VAL A 11 -6.48 3.14 14.52
N PHE A 12 -6.50 2.94 13.20
CA PHE A 12 -7.75 2.85 12.46
C PHE A 12 -8.53 1.58 12.82
N SER A 13 -7.85 0.44 12.89
CA SER A 13 -8.43 -0.82 13.33
C SER A 13 -8.96 -0.74 14.75
N MET A 14 -8.21 -0.12 15.67
CA MET A 14 -8.69 0.14 17.03
C MET A 14 -9.98 0.98 17.03
N LEU A 15 -10.08 2.01 16.18
CA LEU A 15 -11.31 2.81 16.07
C LEU A 15 -12.49 1.99 15.57
N MET A 16 -12.28 1.04 14.67
CA MET A 16 -13.32 0.19 14.09
C MET A 16 -13.71 -0.99 14.98
N GLU A 17 -13.01 -1.23 16.10
CA GLU A 17 -13.46 -2.17 17.14
C GLU A 17 -14.69 -1.65 17.90
N ASP A 18 -14.98 -0.35 17.83
CA ASP A 18 -16.24 0.22 18.29
C ASP A 18 -17.35 0.05 17.24
N LYS A 19 -18.43 -0.62 17.61
CA LYS A 19 -19.57 -0.91 16.74
C LYS A 19 -20.24 0.35 16.18
N ASN A 20 -20.30 1.45 16.94
CA ASN A 20 -20.86 2.72 16.46
C ASN A 20 -19.98 3.30 15.36
N ASN A 21 -18.66 3.25 15.51
CA ASN A 21 -17.72 3.74 14.52
C ASN A 21 -17.80 2.90 13.24
N ALA A 22 -17.78 1.57 13.35
CA ALA A 22 -17.97 0.67 12.23
C ALA A 22 -19.30 0.92 11.49
N LEU A 23 -20.39 1.11 12.22
CA LEU A 23 -21.71 1.42 11.63
C LEU A 23 -21.73 2.78 10.91
N GLN A 24 -21.07 3.80 11.47
CA GLN A 24 -20.95 5.11 10.83
C GLN A 24 -20.20 5.02 9.50
N VAL A 25 -19.10 4.27 9.46
CA VAL A 25 -18.32 4.05 8.23
C VAL A 25 -19.16 3.27 7.21
N TYR A 26 -19.84 2.21 7.65
CA TYR A 26 -20.74 1.42 6.81
C TYR A 26 -21.84 2.27 6.18
N ASN A 27 -22.53 3.09 6.99
CA ASN A 27 -23.57 4.00 6.51
C ASN A 27 -23.05 4.99 5.48
N ALA A 28 -21.86 5.56 5.74
CA ALA A 28 -21.27 6.55 4.85
C ALA A 28 -20.90 5.95 3.48
N LEU A 29 -20.39 4.71 3.45
CA LEU A 29 -20.04 4.01 2.22
C LEU A 29 -21.25 3.50 1.44
N ASN A 30 -22.27 2.98 2.12
CA ASN A 30 -23.43 2.34 1.50
C ASN A 30 -24.60 3.30 1.27
N GLY A 31 -24.55 4.52 1.80
CA GLY A 31 -25.66 5.47 1.74
C GLY A 31 -26.87 5.02 2.55
N SER A 32 -26.65 4.16 3.55
CA SER A 32 -27.64 3.67 4.50
C SER A 32 -27.70 4.57 5.74
N ASN A 33 -28.63 4.28 6.65
CA ASN A 33 -28.87 5.07 7.86
C ASN A 33 -29.24 4.17 9.05
N TYR A 34 -28.49 3.08 9.22
CA TYR A 34 -28.65 2.19 10.38
C TYR A 34 -28.17 2.92 11.64
N ASN A 35 -28.88 2.72 12.74
CA ASN A 35 -28.73 3.49 13.98
C ASN A 35 -28.64 2.60 15.22
N ASP A 36 -28.65 1.28 15.04
CA ASP A 36 -28.49 0.28 16.10
C ASP A 36 -27.12 -0.41 15.95
N PRO A 37 -26.13 -0.06 16.78
CA PRO A 37 -24.80 -0.68 16.75
C PRO A 37 -24.83 -2.18 17.00
N GLU A 38 -25.86 -2.73 17.68
CA GLU A 38 -25.94 -4.17 17.94
C GLU A 38 -26.18 -5.00 16.68
N GLN A 39 -26.55 -4.36 15.56
CA GLN A 39 -26.64 -4.99 14.24
C GLN A 39 -25.27 -5.19 13.59
N VAL A 40 -24.20 -4.63 14.17
CA VAL A 40 -22.83 -4.85 13.74
C VAL A 40 -22.24 -6.04 14.48
N GLU A 41 -21.93 -7.09 13.74
CA GLU A 41 -21.13 -8.20 14.22
C GLU A 41 -19.69 -8.01 13.75
N ILE A 42 -18.77 -7.72 14.68
CA ILE A 42 -17.34 -7.58 14.39
C ILE A 42 -16.74 -8.96 14.27
N GLU A 43 -16.14 -9.23 13.12
CA GLU A 43 -15.50 -10.50 12.77
C GLU A 43 -13.98 -10.33 12.79
N LYS A 44 -13.30 -11.22 13.50
CA LYS A 44 -11.83 -11.26 13.49
C LYS A 44 -11.37 -12.12 12.32
N LEU A 45 -10.80 -11.50 11.30
CA LEU A 45 -10.18 -12.24 10.20
C LEU A 45 -8.89 -12.92 10.70
N GLU A 46 -8.91 -14.24 10.83
CA GLU A 46 -7.68 -15.03 10.99
C GLU A 46 -6.96 -15.10 9.63
N SER A 47 -6.10 -14.12 9.31
CA SER A 47 -5.36 -14.15 8.05
C SER A 47 -3.87 -14.46 8.23
N GLY A 48 -3.46 -15.63 7.75
CA GLY A 48 -2.07 -16.13 7.79
C GLY A 48 -1.11 -15.53 6.76
N ILE A 49 -1.33 -14.31 6.25
CA ILE A 49 -0.47 -13.69 5.23
C ILE A 49 0.59 -12.76 5.82
N SER A 50 0.42 -12.27 7.05
CA SER A 50 1.49 -11.58 7.76
C SER A 50 1.29 -11.67 9.26
N LEU A 51 2.31 -12.15 9.96
CA LEU A 51 2.31 -12.47 11.39
C LEU A 51 2.46 -11.24 12.31
N THR A 52 2.24 -10.01 11.84
CA THR A 52 2.70 -8.85 12.63
C THR A 52 1.87 -7.57 12.58
N ILE A 53 0.88 -7.40 11.68
CA ILE A 53 0.10 -6.15 11.59
C ILE A 53 -1.37 -6.45 11.19
N ARG A 54 -2.34 -6.00 12.00
CA ARG A 54 -3.79 -5.96 11.70
C ARG A 54 -4.18 -4.52 11.37
N ASN A 55 -4.46 -4.27 10.09
CA ASN A 55 -5.01 -3.02 9.57
C ASN A 55 -6.42 -3.23 9.02
N ASP A 56 -6.98 -4.41 9.26
CA ASP A 56 -8.18 -4.95 8.67
C ASP A 56 -9.31 -5.01 9.68
N CYS A 57 -10.51 -4.66 9.23
CA CYS A 57 -11.73 -4.71 10.00
C CYS A 57 -12.77 -5.45 9.15
N ALA A 58 -13.24 -6.58 9.65
CA ALA A 58 -14.37 -7.27 9.05
C ALA A 58 -15.59 -7.15 9.95
N PHE A 59 -16.75 -6.88 9.36
CA PHE A 59 -17.99 -6.90 10.09
C PHE A 59 -19.19 -7.20 9.18
N ILE A 60 -20.26 -7.70 9.79
CA ILE A 60 -21.51 -8.01 9.10
C ILE A 60 -22.56 -6.98 9.50
N VAL A 61 -23.22 -6.39 8.50
CA VAL A 61 -24.45 -5.61 8.65
C VAL A 61 -25.40 -6.03 7.54
N ASP A 62 -26.64 -6.37 7.90
CA ASP A 62 -27.68 -6.77 6.93
C ASP A 62 -27.23 -7.83 5.92
N MET A 63 -26.66 -8.94 6.44
CA MET A 63 -26.12 -10.05 5.63
C MET A 63 -25.05 -9.62 4.61
N SER A 64 -24.43 -8.46 4.80
CA SER A 64 -23.34 -7.95 3.96
C SER A 64 -22.04 -8.02 4.74
N LEU A 65 -21.08 -8.78 4.22
CA LEU A 65 -19.74 -8.89 4.79
C LEU A 65 -18.89 -7.73 4.28
N ASN A 66 -18.51 -6.84 5.19
CA ASN A 66 -17.67 -5.70 4.89
C ASN A 66 -16.26 -6.00 5.36
N ILE A 67 -15.29 -6.02 4.45
CA ILE A 67 -13.87 -6.19 4.79
C ILE A 67 -13.16 -4.91 4.38
N TYR A 68 -12.78 -4.13 5.38
CA TYR A 68 -12.13 -2.84 5.24
C TYR A 68 -10.66 -2.95 5.63
N GLU A 69 -9.78 -2.25 4.94
CA GLU A 69 -8.37 -2.13 5.32
C GLU A 69 -7.93 -0.67 5.32
N HIS A 70 -7.02 -0.30 6.22
CA HIS A 70 -6.36 1.00 6.23
C HIS A 70 -4.93 0.92 5.68
N GLN A 71 -4.53 1.94 4.91
CA GLN A 71 -3.19 2.04 4.35
C GLN A 71 -2.63 3.46 4.38
N SER A 72 -1.50 3.64 5.06
CA SER A 72 -0.62 4.81 4.93
C SER A 72 0.38 4.68 3.77
N SER A 73 0.61 3.46 3.30
CA SER A 73 1.42 3.16 2.11
C SER A 73 0.60 2.38 1.08
N TYR A 74 0.52 2.91 -0.15
CA TYR A 74 -0.33 2.30 -1.18
C TYR A 74 0.17 0.90 -1.57
N ASN A 75 -0.72 -0.09 -1.49
CA ASN A 75 -0.44 -1.45 -1.92
C ASN A 75 -1.38 -1.86 -3.07
N PRO A 76 -0.86 -2.14 -4.29
CA PRO A 76 -1.70 -2.59 -5.40
C PRO A 76 -2.23 -4.02 -5.22
N ASN A 77 -1.68 -4.81 -4.30
CA ASN A 77 -2.03 -6.23 -4.12
C ASN A 77 -3.29 -6.42 -3.25
N MET A 78 -4.07 -5.38 -3.06
CA MET A 78 -5.23 -5.39 -2.17
C MET A 78 -6.35 -6.34 -2.61
N PRO A 79 -6.71 -6.44 -3.90
CA PRO A 79 -7.69 -7.43 -4.32
C PRO A 79 -7.26 -8.87 -4.01
N LEU A 80 -5.96 -9.16 -4.12
CA LEU A 80 -5.42 -10.49 -3.81
C LEU A 80 -5.47 -10.78 -2.30
N ARG A 81 -5.12 -9.80 -1.45
CA ARG A 81 -5.24 -9.94 0.02
C ARG A 81 -6.69 -10.18 0.43
N PHE A 82 -7.62 -9.38 -0.10
CA PHE A 82 -9.04 -9.54 0.17
C PHE A 82 -9.60 -10.88 -0.31
N LEU A 83 -9.13 -11.41 -1.44
CA LEU A 83 -9.52 -12.75 -1.89
C LEU A 83 -9.15 -13.81 -0.83
N ILE A 84 -7.97 -13.69 -0.23
CA ILE A 84 -7.52 -14.65 0.78
C ILE A 84 -8.32 -14.47 2.07
N TYR A 85 -8.59 -13.22 2.50
CA TYR A 85 -9.45 -12.95 3.67
C TYR A 85 -10.85 -13.52 3.47
N PHE A 86 -11.43 -13.26 2.30
CA PHE A 86 -12.75 -13.74 1.94
C PHE A 86 -12.81 -15.27 1.91
N THR A 87 -11.85 -15.94 1.28
CA THR A 87 -11.84 -17.41 1.22
C THR A 87 -11.62 -18.06 2.58
N SER A 88 -10.79 -17.48 3.45
CA SER A 88 -10.64 -17.90 4.85
C SER A 88 -11.96 -17.76 5.62
N TYR A 89 -12.63 -16.62 5.51
CA TYR A 89 -13.92 -16.38 6.16
C TYR A 89 -15.00 -17.35 5.65
N ILE A 90 -15.13 -17.51 4.33
CA ILE A 90 -16.11 -18.42 3.73
C ILE A 90 -15.86 -19.86 4.19
N ARG A 91 -14.60 -20.30 4.25
CA ARG A 91 -14.24 -21.63 4.76
C ARG A 91 -14.76 -21.84 6.19
N GLN A 92 -14.58 -20.87 7.07
CA GLN A 92 -15.06 -20.93 8.45
C GLN A 92 -16.60 -20.93 8.49
N LEU A 93 -17.24 -20.03 7.75
CA LEU A 93 -18.70 -19.90 7.68
C LEU A 93 -19.38 -21.19 7.17
N THR A 94 -18.75 -21.89 6.22
CA THR A 94 -19.31 -23.10 5.61
C THR A 94 -18.86 -24.39 6.28
N GLN A 95 -18.02 -24.35 7.32
CA GLN A 95 -17.42 -25.53 7.94
C GLN A 95 -18.46 -26.57 8.40
N ASN A 96 -19.63 -26.11 8.86
CA ASN A 96 -20.73 -26.97 9.35
C ASN A 96 -21.91 -27.05 8.36
N ARG A 97 -21.71 -26.65 7.11
CA ARG A 97 -22.77 -26.65 6.08
C ARG A 97 -22.54 -27.79 5.10
N ASP A 98 -23.63 -28.42 4.66
CA ASP A 98 -23.56 -29.46 3.64
C ASP A 98 -23.49 -28.85 2.24
N LEU A 99 -22.25 -28.67 1.76
CA LEU A 99 -21.96 -28.18 0.41
C LEU A 99 -22.29 -29.20 -0.69
N PHE A 100 -22.56 -30.47 -0.35
CA PHE A 100 -22.97 -31.51 -1.30
C PHE A 100 -24.49 -31.66 -1.37
N SER A 101 -25.23 -30.94 -0.52
CA SER A 101 -26.69 -30.91 -0.57
C SER A 101 -27.17 -30.33 -1.90
N SER A 102 -28.39 -30.69 -2.31
CA SER A 102 -29.07 -30.06 -3.45
C SER A 102 -29.54 -28.63 -3.17
N SER A 103 -29.35 -28.13 -1.95
CA SER A 103 -29.77 -26.81 -1.52
C SER A 103 -28.64 -25.79 -1.66
N VAL A 104 -28.96 -24.59 -2.15
CA VAL A 104 -27.97 -23.52 -2.30
C VAL A 104 -27.58 -22.98 -0.93
N VAL A 105 -26.29 -23.06 -0.60
CA VAL A 105 -25.72 -22.43 0.58
C VAL A 105 -25.56 -20.93 0.34
N LYS A 106 -26.37 -20.11 1.01
CA LYS A 106 -26.28 -18.65 0.93
C LYS A 106 -25.12 -18.13 1.78
N ILE A 107 -24.33 -17.23 1.21
CA ILE A 107 -23.24 -16.52 1.89
C ILE A 107 -23.52 -15.02 1.90
N PRO A 108 -22.95 -14.25 2.85
CA PRO A 108 -23.07 -12.80 2.86
C PRO A 108 -22.56 -12.15 1.57
N THR A 109 -23.14 -11.01 1.20
CA THR A 109 -22.67 -10.22 0.05
C THR A 109 -21.37 -9.48 0.45
N PRO A 110 -20.24 -9.71 -0.23
CA PRO A 110 -18.98 -9.09 0.18
C PRO A 110 -18.81 -7.67 -0.36
N HIS A 111 -18.28 -6.78 0.48
CA HIS A 111 -17.87 -5.42 0.13
C HIS A 111 -16.43 -5.18 0.60
N PHE A 112 -15.58 -4.71 -0.32
CA PHE A 112 -14.17 -4.51 -0.09
C PHE A 112 -13.80 -3.03 -0.24
N ALA A 113 -13.23 -2.46 0.81
CA ALA A 113 -12.82 -1.05 0.83
C ALA A 113 -11.44 -0.87 1.44
N VAL A 114 -10.66 0.07 0.89
CA VAL A 114 -9.39 0.51 1.46
C VAL A 114 -9.46 1.98 1.77
N PHE A 115 -9.11 2.37 2.98
CA PHE A 115 -8.96 3.76 3.39
C PHE A 115 -7.50 4.17 3.26
N TYR A 116 -7.21 5.00 2.27
CA TYR A 116 -5.87 5.48 2.00
C TYR A 116 -5.66 6.86 2.61
N ASN A 117 -4.68 6.99 3.49
CA ASN A 117 -4.24 8.27 4.02
C ASN A 117 -2.77 8.57 3.73
N GLY A 118 -2.10 7.85 2.83
CA GLY A 118 -0.67 8.06 2.58
C GLY A 118 -0.28 9.39 1.96
N ILE A 119 1.03 9.67 1.94
CA ILE A 119 1.61 10.94 1.45
C ILE A 119 1.64 11.08 -0.07
N LYS A 120 1.55 9.97 -0.82
CA LYS A 120 1.63 10.01 -2.29
C LYS A 120 0.30 10.46 -2.85
N ASP A 121 0.36 11.39 -3.81
CA ASP A 121 -0.86 11.88 -4.42
C ASP A 121 -1.61 10.78 -5.17
N ARG A 122 -2.91 10.68 -4.90
CA ARG A 122 -3.82 9.66 -5.42
C ARG A 122 -5.19 10.27 -5.70
N PRO A 123 -5.97 9.72 -6.65
CA PRO A 123 -7.31 10.20 -6.92
C PRO A 123 -8.20 10.08 -5.67
N PRO A 124 -9.30 10.86 -5.57
CA PRO A 124 -10.26 10.74 -4.46
C PRO A 124 -10.80 9.32 -4.27
N ARG A 125 -11.03 8.61 -5.39
CA ARG A 125 -11.48 7.22 -5.41
C ARG A 125 -10.77 6.47 -6.52
N GLU A 126 -10.32 5.27 -6.23
CA GLU A 126 -9.68 4.35 -7.17
C GLU A 126 -10.37 2.99 -7.12
N ILE A 127 -10.50 2.32 -8.25
CA ILE A 127 -11.00 0.94 -8.33
C ILE A 127 -9.83 0.05 -8.70
N VAL A 128 -9.53 -0.91 -7.83
CA VAL A 128 -8.46 -1.89 -8.05
C VAL A 128 -9.12 -3.26 -8.25
N LYS A 129 -8.69 -3.96 -9.29
CA LYS A 129 -9.25 -5.24 -9.71
C LYS A 129 -8.23 -6.36 -9.57
N LEU A 130 -8.68 -7.56 -9.24
CA LEU A 130 -7.81 -8.73 -9.16
C LEU A 130 -7.18 -9.06 -10.51
N SER A 131 -7.91 -8.86 -11.60
CA SER A 131 -7.39 -9.07 -12.96
C SER A 131 -6.15 -8.25 -13.30
N MET A 132 -5.89 -7.13 -12.61
CA MET A 132 -4.65 -6.36 -12.77
C MET A 132 -3.40 -7.12 -12.31
N SER A 133 -3.56 -8.15 -11.49
CA SER A 133 -2.47 -9.01 -11.00
C SER A 133 -2.21 -10.23 -11.90
N TYR A 134 -3.00 -10.44 -12.96
CA TYR A 134 -2.86 -11.63 -13.80
C TYR A 134 -1.68 -11.51 -14.76
N GLU A 135 -0.85 -12.57 -14.86
CA GLU A 135 0.27 -12.62 -15.79
C GLU A 135 -0.17 -12.53 -17.26
N LYS A 136 -1.35 -13.08 -17.56
CA LYS A 136 -1.99 -13.02 -18.87
C LYS A 136 -3.22 -12.11 -18.78
N PRO A 137 -3.19 -10.93 -19.42
CA PRO A 137 -4.35 -10.06 -19.49
C PRO A 137 -5.55 -10.76 -20.13
N THR A 138 -6.73 -10.51 -19.59
CA THR A 138 -8.02 -10.99 -20.13
C THR A 138 -9.07 -9.90 -19.98
N ASP A 139 -9.93 -9.77 -20.97
CA ASP A 139 -11.06 -8.83 -20.93
C ASP A 139 -12.24 -9.37 -20.12
N GLU A 140 -12.35 -10.70 -20.02
CA GLU A 140 -13.42 -11.42 -19.30
C GLU A 140 -12.80 -12.35 -18.25
N PRO A 141 -12.42 -11.82 -17.07
CA PRO A 141 -11.89 -12.65 -15.98
C PRO A 141 -13.00 -13.49 -15.36
N GLU A 142 -12.78 -14.81 -15.24
CA GLU A 142 -13.71 -15.74 -14.59
C GLU A 142 -13.74 -15.57 -13.05
N LEU A 143 -12.66 -15.02 -12.48
CA LEU A 143 -12.59 -14.62 -11.07
C LEU A 143 -12.23 -13.14 -11.02
N GLU A 144 -13.12 -12.31 -10.49
CA GLU A 144 -12.85 -10.88 -10.36
C GLU A 144 -13.27 -10.40 -8.97
N LEU A 145 -12.30 -9.91 -8.21
CA LEU A 145 -12.53 -9.20 -6.97
C LEU A 145 -12.26 -7.73 -7.21
N ILE A 146 -13.26 -6.90 -6.95
CA ILE A 146 -13.19 -5.45 -7.13
C ILE A 146 -13.16 -4.79 -5.76
N CYS A 147 -12.15 -3.95 -5.54
CA CYS A 147 -11.97 -3.17 -4.33
C CYS A 147 -12.06 -1.68 -4.64
N SER A 148 -12.76 -0.92 -3.79
CA SER A 148 -12.73 0.55 -3.83
C SER A 148 -11.71 1.10 -2.85
N VAL A 149 -10.77 1.90 -3.32
CA VAL A 149 -9.84 2.67 -2.49
C VAL A 149 -10.37 4.08 -2.34
N TYR A 150 -10.57 4.53 -1.10
CA TYR A 150 -11.03 5.86 -0.74
C TYR A 150 -9.86 6.66 -0.19
N ASN A 151 -9.49 7.74 -0.88
CA ASN A 151 -8.46 8.65 -0.39
C ASN A 151 -9.09 9.61 0.62
N ILE A 152 -8.83 9.32 1.91
CA ILE A 152 -9.38 10.09 3.03
C ILE A 152 -8.50 11.28 3.42
N ASN A 153 -7.42 11.57 2.67
CA ASN A 153 -6.67 12.79 2.88
C ASN A 153 -7.53 14.06 2.67
N PRO A 154 -7.21 15.17 3.37
CA PRO A 154 -7.93 16.43 3.17
C PRO A 154 -7.98 16.88 1.71
N GLY A 155 -9.15 17.33 1.25
CA GLY A 155 -9.37 17.79 -0.13
C GLY A 155 -9.49 16.69 -1.18
N LYS A 156 -9.54 15.41 -0.78
CA LYS A 156 -9.71 14.25 -1.68
C LYS A 156 -11.15 13.77 -1.72
N ASP A 157 -11.56 12.80 -0.89
CA ASP A 157 -12.96 12.40 -0.78
C ASP A 157 -13.71 13.17 0.31
N GLU A 158 -13.93 14.46 0.09
CA GLU A 158 -14.66 15.30 1.05
C GLU A 158 -16.11 14.84 1.26
N ARG A 159 -16.70 14.14 0.29
CA ARG A 159 -18.09 13.67 0.40
C ARG A 159 -18.17 12.57 1.45
N LEU A 160 -17.23 11.64 1.46
CA LEU A 160 -17.11 10.61 2.47
C LEU A 160 -16.85 11.22 3.85
N LEU A 161 -15.87 12.11 3.96
CA LEU A 161 -15.52 12.75 5.24
C LEU A 161 -16.69 13.57 5.83
N LYS A 162 -17.47 14.27 4.99
CA LYS A 162 -18.66 15.00 5.45
C LYS A 162 -19.76 14.08 5.99
N LYS A 163 -19.84 12.83 5.51
CA LYS A 163 -20.84 11.85 5.94
C LYS A 163 -20.38 10.99 7.11
N CYS A 164 -19.10 10.99 7.43
CA CYS A 164 -18.51 10.09 8.41
C CYS A 164 -17.65 10.88 9.42
N PRO A 165 -18.26 11.37 10.52
CA PRO A 165 -17.54 12.13 11.56
C PRO A 165 -16.30 11.42 12.09
N VAL A 166 -16.38 10.10 12.34
CA VAL A 166 -15.22 9.33 12.83
C VAL A 166 -14.03 9.34 11.86
N LEU A 167 -14.26 9.20 10.55
CA LEU A 167 -13.19 9.29 9.55
C LEU A 167 -12.62 10.70 9.46
N TYR A 168 -13.49 11.71 9.58
CA TYR A 168 -13.09 13.11 9.55
C TYR A 168 -12.21 13.47 10.75
N GLU A 169 -12.59 13.07 11.97
CA GLU A 169 -11.81 13.29 13.18
C GLU A 169 -10.52 12.46 13.20
N TYR A 170 -10.56 11.21 12.72
CA TYR A 170 -9.35 10.40 12.50
C TYR A 170 -8.34 11.12 11.62
N MET A 171 -8.78 11.71 10.51
CA MET A 171 -7.88 12.44 9.62
C MET A 171 -7.36 13.75 10.25
N GLN A 172 -8.15 14.42 11.08
CA GLN A 172 -7.64 15.56 11.86
C GLN A 172 -6.54 15.14 12.85
N PHE A 173 -6.68 13.98 13.50
CA PHE A 173 -5.64 13.43 14.37
C PHE A 173 -4.35 13.13 13.59
N ILE A 174 -4.46 12.43 12.45
CA ILE A 174 -3.30 12.12 11.60
C ILE A 174 -2.60 13.40 11.11
N GLU A 175 -3.35 14.41 10.69
CA GLU A 175 -2.79 15.70 10.27
C GLU A 175 -2.12 16.45 11.44
N ALA A 176 -2.67 16.35 12.66
CA ALA A 176 -2.02 16.91 13.84
C ALA A 176 -0.66 16.24 14.10
N VAL A 177 -0.58 14.91 14.02
CA VAL A 177 0.69 14.16 14.17
C VAL A 177 1.71 14.62 13.13
N ARG A 178 1.31 14.68 11.84
CA ARG A 178 2.17 15.14 10.74
C ARG A 178 2.69 16.55 10.96
N ARG A 179 1.82 17.47 11.40
CA ARG A 179 2.19 18.86 11.67
C ARG A 179 3.23 18.95 12.79
N TYR A 180 2.97 18.31 13.94
CA TYR A 180 3.91 18.32 15.06
C TYR A 180 5.25 17.65 14.71
N GLU A 181 5.24 16.62 13.88
CA GLU A 181 6.46 16.01 13.36
C GLU A 181 7.23 16.96 12.44
N ALA A 182 6.56 17.60 11.48
CA ALA A 182 7.16 18.54 10.54
C ALA A 182 7.75 19.77 11.26
N ASP A 183 7.12 20.21 12.35
CA ASP A 183 7.59 21.30 13.20
C ASP A 183 8.77 20.89 14.10
N GLY A 184 9.20 19.62 14.08
CA GLY A 184 10.33 19.12 14.86
C GLY A 184 10.08 19.09 16.37
N MET A 185 8.81 18.99 16.79
CA MET A 185 8.42 19.03 18.19
C MET A 185 8.88 17.77 18.94
N ALA A 186 9.22 17.95 20.21
CA ALA A 186 9.49 16.80 21.09
C ALA A 186 8.18 16.03 21.34
N GLU A 187 8.23 14.70 21.17
CA GLU A 187 7.08 13.79 21.35
C GLU A 187 5.84 14.19 20.49
N PRO A 188 5.96 14.25 19.15
CA PRO A 188 4.92 14.83 18.28
C PRO A 188 3.57 14.11 18.39
N ILE A 189 3.58 12.78 18.57
CA ILE A 189 2.36 11.98 18.76
C ILE A 189 1.63 12.38 20.06
N LYS A 190 2.36 12.53 21.16
CA LYS A 190 1.78 12.91 22.46
C LYS A 190 1.16 14.30 22.39
N GLN A 191 1.84 15.25 21.74
CA GLN A 191 1.29 16.58 21.52
C GLN A 191 0.05 16.56 20.63
N ALA A 192 0.03 15.72 19.59
CA ALA A 192 -1.15 15.52 18.75
C ALA A 192 -2.34 14.96 19.55
N ILE A 193 -2.10 13.96 20.41
CA ILE A 193 -3.13 13.40 21.30
C ILE A 193 -3.68 14.50 22.22
N ASP A 194 -2.82 15.26 22.89
CA ASP A 194 -3.23 16.34 23.80
C ASP A 194 -4.02 17.44 23.08
N TYR A 195 -3.57 17.81 21.88
CA TYR A 195 -4.29 18.73 21.01
C TYR A 195 -5.68 18.20 20.64
N CYS A 196 -5.78 16.95 20.23
CA CYS A 196 -7.05 16.37 19.78
C CYS A 196 -8.05 16.25 20.94
N ILE A 197 -7.60 15.76 22.12
CA ILE A 197 -8.44 15.72 23.33
C ILE A 197 -8.93 17.14 23.70
N LYS A 198 -8.04 18.14 23.70
CA LYS A 198 -8.40 19.52 24.03
C LYS A 198 -9.41 20.14 23.05
N ASN A 199 -9.40 19.72 21.79
CA ASN A 199 -10.27 20.25 20.74
C ASN A 199 -11.46 19.34 20.42
N HIS A 200 -11.76 18.35 21.28
CA HIS A 200 -12.88 17.42 21.11
C HIS A 200 -12.81 16.58 19.81
N ILE A 201 -11.60 16.19 19.38
CA ILE A 201 -11.35 15.35 18.20
C ILE A 201 -10.99 13.94 18.69
N LEU A 202 -11.79 12.93 18.34
CA LEU A 202 -11.65 11.55 18.85
C LEU A 202 -11.45 11.51 20.37
N GLU A 203 -12.06 12.43 21.11
CA GLU A 203 -11.67 12.75 22.49
C GLU A 203 -11.78 11.54 23.41
N GLU A 204 -12.93 10.86 23.41
CA GLU A 204 -13.18 9.73 24.29
C GLU A 204 -12.27 8.55 23.93
N PHE A 205 -12.12 8.23 22.65
CA PHE A 205 -11.19 7.21 22.16
C PHE A 205 -9.75 7.49 22.58
N LEU A 206 -9.28 8.73 22.41
CA LEU A 206 -7.90 9.11 22.73
C LEU A 206 -7.64 9.20 24.25
N LYS A 207 -8.67 9.49 25.06
CA LYS A 207 -8.58 9.41 26.53
C LYS A 207 -8.46 7.96 26.99
N GLU A 208 -9.28 7.07 26.44
CA GLU A 208 -9.33 5.65 26.81
C GLU A 208 -8.09 4.89 26.34
N HIS A 209 -7.70 5.07 25.08
CA HIS A 209 -6.63 4.30 24.43
C HIS A 209 -5.29 5.03 24.35
N ARG A 210 -5.08 6.07 25.17
CA ARG A 210 -3.93 6.98 25.08
C ARG A 210 -2.58 6.27 24.91
N GLU A 211 -2.26 5.36 25.82
CA GLU A 211 -0.96 4.67 25.86
C GLU A 211 -0.79 3.72 24.68
N GLU A 212 -1.87 3.06 24.27
CA GLU A 212 -1.88 2.12 23.16
C GLU A 212 -1.72 2.85 21.82
N VAL A 213 -2.48 3.94 21.61
CA VAL A 213 -2.34 4.82 20.43
C VAL A 213 -0.92 5.39 20.36
N LEU A 214 -0.36 5.86 21.47
CA LEU A 214 1.01 6.36 21.52
C LEU A 214 2.02 5.28 21.10
N LYS A 215 1.89 4.07 21.65
CA LYS A 215 2.76 2.92 21.32
C LYS A 215 2.64 2.55 19.85
N VAL A 216 1.43 2.33 19.34
CA VAL A 216 1.14 1.92 17.96
C VAL A 216 1.69 2.95 16.97
N MET A 217 1.35 4.23 17.15
CA MET A 217 1.82 5.30 16.26
C MET A 217 3.34 5.46 16.27
N THR A 218 3.99 5.31 17.44
CA THR A 218 5.45 5.39 17.54
C THR A 218 6.10 4.27 16.74
N ILE A 219 5.54 3.06 16.83
CA ILE A 219 6.00 1.91 16.07
C ILE A 219 5.76 2.15 14.57
N ASP A 220 4.56 2.56 14.16
CA ASP A 220 4.22 2.86 12.75
C ASP A 220 5.17 3.87 12.14
N MET A 221 5.35 5.03 12.76
CA MET A 221 6.25 6.07 12.27
C MET A 221 7.70 5.60 12.17
N THR A 222 8.14 4.74 13.10
CA THR A 222 9.50 4.16 13.06
C THR A 222 9.64 3.21 11.87
N PHE A 223 8.63 2.39 11.60
CA PHE A 223 8.60 1.51 10.43
C PHE A 223 8.55 2.30 9.12
N GLU A 224 7.67 3.31 9.02
CA GLU A 224 7.56 4.15 7.82
C GLU A 224 8.88 4.87 7.51
N LYS A 225 9.56 5.42 8.53
CA LYS A 225 10.90 6.01 8.37
C LYS A 225 11.92 5.00 7.87
N ARG A 226 11.90 3.77 8.41
CA ARG A 226 12.81 2.71 7.99
C ARG A 226 12.54 2.28 6.55
N GLU A 227 11.29 2.13 6.16
CA GLU A 227 10.90 1.81 4.78
C GLU A 227 11.31 2.92 3.81
N ALA A 228 11.12 4.18 4.19
CA ALA A 228 11.56 5.32 3.38
C ALA A 228 13.08 5.32 3.15
N LEU A 229 13.88 5.07 4.20
CA LEU A 229 15.34 4.95 4.08
C LEU A 229 15.76 3.80 3.16
N MET A 230 15.16 2.61 3.33
CA MET A 230 15.46 1.47 2.45
C MET A 230 15.10 1.76 0.98
N HIS A 231 13.97 2.42 0.74
CA HIS A 231 13.57 2.81 -0.61
C HIS A 231 14.56 3.79 -1.22
N GLU A 232 15.04 4.78 -0.46
CA GLU A 232 16.04 5.74 -0.91
C GLU A 232 17.37 5.04 -1.24
N GLU A 233 17.83 4.11 -0.39
CA GLU A 233 19.05 3.32 -0.63
C GLU A 233 18.96 2.52 -1.93
N ILE A 234 17.85 1.80 -2.15
CA ILE A 234 17.60 1.03 -3.38
C ILE A 234 17.60 1.95 -4.61
N GLU A 235 16.99 3.12 -4.51
CA GLU A 235 16.94 4.07 -5.61
C GLU A 235 18.33 4.66 -5.92
N GLN A 236 19.13 4.96 -4.89
CA GLN A 236 20.51 5.38 -5.06
C GLN A 236 21.37 4.29 -5.71
N GLU A 237 21.20 3.02 -5.31
CA GLU A 237 21.90 1.89 -5.94
C GLU A 237 21.53 1.73 -7.41
N ARG A 238 20.24 1.84 -7.75
CA ARG A 238 19.77 1.83 -9.15
C ARG A 238 20.40 2.96 -9.95
N ARG A 239 20.41 4.18 -9.43
CA ARG A 239 21.04 5.34 -10.12
C ARG A 239 22.54 5.10 -10.34
N ARG A 240 23.25 4.54 -9.36
CA ARG A 240 24.67 4.18 -9.50
C ARG A 240 24.88 3.09 -10.56
N ALA A 241 24.03 2.07 -10.59
CA ALA A 241 24.08 1.01 -11.60
C ALA A 241 23.84 1.57 -13.01
N ASP A 242 22.84 2.44 -13.18
CA ASP A 242 22.54 3.10 -14.45
C ASP A 242 23.69 3.99 -14.93
N GLU A 243 24.31 4.76 -14.01
CA GLU A 243 25.50 5.56 -14.33
C GLU A 243 26.70 4.70 -14.73
N GLN A 244 26.93 3.58 -14.04
CA GLN A 244 27.99 2.62 -14.41
C GLN A 244 27.73 1.99 -15.77
N ALA A 245 26.49 1.60 -16.07
CA ALA A 245 26.09 1.07 -17.36
C ALA A 245 26.33 2.09 -18.50
N LYS A 246 25.97 3.36 -18.29
CA LYS A 246 26.24 4.44 -19.26
C LYS A 246 27.74 4.65 -19.48
N ARG A 247 28.54 4.67 -18.42
CA ARG A 247 30.01 4.80 -18.53
C ARG A 247 30.62 3.62 -19.27
N ALA A 248 30.15 2.40 -19.02
CA ALA A 248 30.61 1.20 -19.71
C ALA A 248 30.26 1.24 -21.22
N ASP A 249 29.05 1.68 -21.57
CA ASP A 249 28.64 1.86 -22.97
C ASP A 249 29.48 2.94 -23.69
N GLU A 250 29.75 4.07 -23.05
CA GLU A 250 30.64 5.10 -23.60
C GLU A 250 32.08 4.60 -23.79
N GLN A 251 32.61 3.83 -22.84
CA GLN A 251 33.94 3.23 -22.96
C GLN A 251 33.99 2.20 -24.10
N ALA A 252 32.96 1.37 -24.24
CA ALA A 252 32.85 0.42 -25.33
C ALA A 252 32.83 1.11 -26.70
N LYS A 253 32.06 2.20 -26.84
CA LYS A 253 32.02 3.03 -28.06
C LYS A 253 33.39 3.63 -28.39
N ARG A 254 34.07 4.20 -27.39
CA ARG A 254 35.43 4.77 -27.58
C ARG A 254 36.45 3.69 -27.98
N ALA A 255 36.37 2.51 -27.39
CA ALA A 255 37.25 1.39 -27.73
C ALA A 255 37.01 0.90 -29.17
N ASP A 256 35.75 0.80 -29.60
CA ASP A 256 35.40 0.44 -30.99
C ASP A 256 35.89 1.49 -32.00
N GLU A 257 35.73 2.79 -31.70
CA GLU A 257 36.27 3.87 -32.55
C GLU A 257 37.80 3.83 -32.64
N GLN A 258 38.50 3.59 -31.52
CA GLN A 258 39.95 3.46 -31.51
C GLN A 258 40.41 2.26 -32.33
N LYS A 259 39.72 1.12 -32.21
CA LYS A 259 40.01 -0.07 -33.01
C LYS A 259 39.84 0.21 -34.50
N LYS A 260 38.74 0.83 -34.91
CA LYS A 260 38.51 1.23 -36.32
C LYS A 260 39.59 2.17 -36.84
N ARG A 261 40.05 3.13 -36.02
CA ARG A 261 41.15 4.03 -36.39
C ARG A 261 42.49 3.30 -36.54
N ALA A 262 42.79 2.37 -35.65
CA ALA A 262 44.01 1.55 -35.72
C ALA A 262 44.00 0.66 -36.97
N ASP A 263 42.88 -0.01 -37.25
CA ASP A 263 42.70 -0.85 -38.44
C ASP A 263 42.89 -0.03 -39.74
N ALA A 264 42.31 1.17 -39.80
CA ALA A 264 42.47 2.07 -40.95
C ALA A 264 43.91 2.59 -41.12
N ALA A 265 44.61 2.87 -40.02
CA ALA A 265 46.00 3.30 -40.05
C ALA A 265 46.93 2.19 -40.55
N ASN A 266 46.72 0.95 -40.09
CA ASN A 266 47.47 -0.22 -40.57
C ASN A 266 47.25 -0.43 -42.07
N LEU A 267 46.00 -0.38 -42.54
CA LEU A 267 45.67 -0.54 -43.97
C LEU A 267 46.37 0.51 -44.84
N ARG A 268 46.47 1.76 -44.34
CA ARG A 268 47.16 2.85 -45.02
C ARG A 268 48.68 2.67 -45.03
N ALA A 269 49.25 2.18 -43.94
CA ALA A 269 50.67 1.86 -43.87
C ALA A 269 51.04 0.74 -44.84
N ASP A 270 50.22 -0.31 -44.93
CA ASP A 270 50.41 -1.41 -45.88
C ASP A 270 50.33 -0.93 -47.34
N ALA A 271 49.38 -0.03 -47.65
CA ALA A 271 49.26 0.57 -48.97
C ALA A 271 50.50 1.39 -49.36
N ILE A 272 51.01 2.22 -48.45
CA ILE A 272 52.23 3.02 -48.67
C ILE A 272 53.45 2.10 -48.84
N ALA A 273 53.56 1.05 -48.03
CA ALA A 273 54.65 0.08 -48.15
C ALA A 273 54.64 -0.64 -49.51
N ALA A 274 53.46 -1.02 -50.00
CA ALA A 274 53.29 -1.63 -51.32
C ALA A 274 53.64 -0.67 -52.46
N GLU A 275 53.27 0.60 -52.34
CA GLU A 275 53.57 1.64 -53.33
C GLU A 275 55.08 1.95 -53.36
N PHE A 276 55.73 2.03 -52.19
CA PHE A 276 57.17 2.20 -52.07
C PHE A 276 57.97 1.01 -52.63
N ALA A 277 57.47 -0.21 -52.42
CA ALA A 277 58.07 -1.42 -52.98
C ALA A 277 57.99 -1.42 -54.52
N LYS A 278 56.86 -1.00 -55.10
CA LYS A 278 56.72 -0.80 -56.55
C LYS A 278 57.68 0.26 -57.08
N TYR A 279 57.76 1.42 -56.42
CA TYR A 279 58.67 2.49 -56.82
C TYR A 279 60.13 2.03 -56.86
N LYS A 280 60.59 1.30 -55.82
CA LYS A 280 61.93 0.68 -55.80
C LYS A 280 62.18 -0.33 -56.92
N ALA A 281 61.15 -1.04 -57.38
CA ALA A 281 61.27 -1.99 -58.48
C ALA A 281 61.37 -1.30 -59.85
N GLU A 282 60.76 -0.12 -59.99
CA GLU A 282 60.77 0.67 -61.23
C GLU A 282 61.98 1.62 -61.35
N HIS A 283 62.64 1.94 -60.22
CA HIS A 283 63.80 2.86 -60.14
C HIS A 283 64.96 2.21 -59.34
N PRO A 284 65.70 1.24 -59.93
CA PRO A 284 66.80 0.53 -59.27
C PRO A 284 68.05 1.38 -59.04
#